data_AF-A0A9D5ZLA3-F1
#
_entry.id   AF-A0A9D5ZLA3-F1
#
_cell.length_a   1.000
_cell.length_b   1.000
_cell.length_c   1.000
_cell.angle_alpha   90.00
_cell.angle_beta   90.00
_cell.angle_gamma   90.00
#
_symmetry.space_group_name_H-M   'P 1'
#
loop_
_entity.id
_entity.type
_entity.pdbx_description
1 polymer ?
#
loop_
_entity_poly.entity_id
_entity_poly.type
_entity_poly.pdbx_seq_one_letter_code
_entity_poly.pdbx_strand_id
1 'polypeptide(L)'
;MNNTNVPVISLSDSQIQLIKTQIMPLDSTNDELKLFCMRAERAQLDPFARQIYAIRRNGKMSYEVSIDGARLVAERTGRYKGQQGPWWCDSDGVWVSMPGLKTNLLWPLKSALFGMDL
;
A
#
# COMPACT_ATOMS: atom_id res chain seq x y z
N MET A 1 -15.61 28.40 2.69
CA MET A 1 -16.34 27.12 2.69
C MET A 1 -15.89 26.35 1.47
N ASN A 2 -14.85 25.52 1.63
CA ASN A 2 -14.12 24.96 0.50
C ASN A 2 -14.83 23.66 0.10
N ASN A 3 -15.55 23.71 -1.01
CA ASN A 3 -16.26 22.57 -1.58
C ASN A 3 -15.22 21.55 -2.05
N THR A 4 -14.89 20.57 -1.21
CA THR A 4 -14.06 19.43 -1.60
C THR A 4 -14.91 18.57 -2.54
N ASN A 5 -14.87 18.89 -3.84
CA ASN A 5 -15.26 17.98 -4.91
C ASN A 5 -14.37 16.75 -4.78
N VAL A 6 -14.78 15.79 -3.96
CA VAL A 6 -14.23 14.44 -4.01
C VAL A 6 -14.52 13.96 -5.42
N PRO A 7 -13.52 13.62 -6.24
CA PRO A 7 -13.77 13.13 -7.58
C PRO A 7 -14.55 11.81 -7.44
N VAL A 8 -15.84 11.87 -7.71
CA VAL A 8 -16.64 10.68 -8.02
C VAL A 8 -15.97 10.13 -9.28
N ILE A 9 -15.36 8.94 -9.16
CA ILE A 9 -14.56 8.34 -10.23
C ILE A 9 -15.52 8.00 -11.38
N SER A 10 -15.78 8.97 -12.23
CA SER A 10 -16.59 8.86 -13.43
C SER A 10 -15.68 8.24 -14.50
N LEU A 11 -15.51 6.92 -14.42
CA LEU A 11 -14.73 6.17 -15.39
C LEU A 11 -15.41 6.24 -16.76
N SER A 12 -14.69 6.72 -17.76
CA SER A 12 -15.11 6.62 -19.16
C SER A 12 -15.09 5.16 -19.64
N ASP A 13 -15.88 4.85 -20.68
CA ASP A 13 -15.93 3.49 -21.25
C ASP A 13 -14.54 2.99 -21.69
N SER A 14 -13.69 3.88 -22.22
CA SER A 14 -12.30 3.56 -22.55
C SER A 14 -11.46 3.18 -21.33
N GLN A 15 -11.67 3.85 -20.19
CA GLN A 15 -10.96 3.51 -18.94
C GLN A 15 -11.44 2.18 -18.38
N ILE A 16 -12.74 1.88 -18.50
CA ILE A 16 -13.30 0.59 -18.08
C ILE A 16 -12.68 -0.56 -18.90
N GLN A 17 -12.50 -0.36 -20.21
CA GLN A 17 -11.79 -1.33 -21.07
C GLN A 17 -10.32 -1.50 -20.68
N LEU A 18 -9.63 -0.41 -20.33
CA LEU A 18 -8.24 -0.48 -19.85
C LEU A 18 -8.13 -1.23 -18.51
N ILE A 19 -9.06 -1.00 -17.59
CA ILE A 19 -9.13 -1.74 -16.32
C ILE A 19 -9.30 -3.23 -16.60
N LYS A 20 -10.20 -3.59 -17.53
CA LYS A 20 -10.44 -4.97 -17.92
C LYS A 20 -9.20 -5.65 -18.52
N THR A 21 -8.47 -4.93 -19.38
CA THR A 21 -7.34 -5.51 -20.13
C THR A 21 -6.03 -5.53 -19.36
N GLN A 22 -5.78 -4.55 -18.48
CA GLN A 22 -4.48 -4.37 -17.83
C GLN A 22 -4.48 -4.64 -16.33
N ILE A 23 -5.61 -4.45 -15.64
CA ILE A 23 -5.68 -4.52 -14.17
C ILE A 23 -6.36 -5.82 -13.72
N MET A 24 -7.39 -6.25 -14.43
CA MET A 24 -8.13 -7.45 -14.09
C MET A 24 -7.39 -8.72 -14.51
N PRO A 25 -7.62 -9.87 -13.82
CA PRO A 25 -7.12 -11.17 -14.26
C PRO A 25 -7.63 -11.56 -15.66
N LEU A 26 -6.85 -12.36 -16.41
CA LEU A 26 -7.06 -12.64 -17.84
C LEU A 26 -8.46 -13.20 -18.19
N ASP A 27 -9.11 -13.95 -17.28
CA ASP A 27 -10.44 -14.55 -17.50
C ASP A 27 -11.51 -13.88 -16.63
N SER A 28 -11.41 -12.56 -16.46
CA SER A 28 -12.38 -11.80 -15.68
C SER A 28 -13.66 -11.53 -16.47
N THR A 29 -14.79 -11.79 -15.81
CA THR A 29 -16.12 -11.62 -16.42
C THR A 29 -16.57 -10.15 -16.31
N ASN A 30 -17.47 -9.71 -17.19
CA ASN A 30 -18.02 -8.34 -17.12
C ASN A 30 -18.69 -8.03 -15.77
N ASP A 31 -19.26 -9.03 -15.09
CA ASP A 31 -19.86 -8.83 -13.77
C ASP A 31 -18.82 -8.68 -12.66
N GLU A 32 -17.68 -9.37 -12.77
CA GLU A 32 -16.54 -9.17 -11.86
C GLU A 32 -15.92 -7.78 -12.05
N LEU A 33 -15.85 -7.30 -13.29
CA LEU A 33 -15.44 -5.93 -13.60
C LEU A 33 -16.39 -4.90 -12.97
N LYS A 34 -17.71 -5.10 -13.07
CA LYS A 34 -18.69 -4.22 -12.41
C LYS A 34 -18.51 -4.22 -10.89
N LEU A 35 -18.34 -5.39 -10.28
CA LEU A 35 -18.10 -5.51 -8.85
C LEU A 35 -16.80 -4.80 -8.43
N PHE A 36 -15.74 -4.91 -9.24
CA PHE A 36 -14.49 -4.18 -9.03
C PHE A 36 -14.69 -2.67 -9.06
N CYS A 37 -15.37 -2.15 -10.09
CA CYS A 37 -15.67 -0.72 -10.22
C CYS A 37 -16.49 -0.21 -9.03
N MET A 38 -17.55 -0.93 -8.64
CA MET A 38 -18.37 -0.58 -7.47
C MET A 38 -17.54 -0.57 -6.17
N ARG A 39 -16.60 -1.50 -6.03
CA ARG A 39 -15.71 -1.58 -4.86
C ARG A 39 -14.74 -0.40 -4.82
N ALA A 40 -14.12 -0.06 -5.96
CA ALA A 40 -13.21 1.07 -6.10
C ALA A 40 -13.93 2.41 -5.84
N GLU A 41 -15.14 2.58 -6.38
CA GLU A 41 -15.96 3.78 -6.19
C GLU A 41 -16.37 3.95 -4.72
N ARG A 42 -16.89 2.90 -4.08
CA ARG A 42 -17.30 2.95 -2.67
C ARG A 42 -16.11 3.25 -1.74
N ALA A 43 -14.93 2.72 -2.05
CA ALA A 43 -13.72 2.98 -1.28
C ALA A 43 -13.03 4.31 -1.65
N GLN A 44 -13.48 4.98 -2.72
CA GLN A 44 -12.83 6.15 -3.32
C GLN A 44 -11.33 5.92 -3.54
N LEU A 45 -10.99 4.75 -4.11
CA LEU A 45 -9.63 4.33 -4.44
C LEU A 45 -9.47 4.24 -5.95
N ASP A 46 -8.27 4.59 -6.43
CA ASP A 46 -7.94 4.58 -7.85
C ASP A 46 -7.22 3.28 -8.26
N PRO A 47 -7.80 2.46 -9.17
CA PRO A 47 -7.15 1.30 -9.76
C PRO A 47 -5.87 1.64 -10.53
N PHE A 48 -5.81 2.77 -11.23
CA PHE A 48 -4.68 3.16 -12.06
C PHE A 48 -3.48 3.60 -11.23
N ALA A 49 -3.73 4.29 -10.11
CA ALA A 49 -2.71 4.59 -9.10
C ALA A 49 -2.31 3.37 -8.25
N ARG A 50 -2.72 2.16 -8.64
CA ARG A 50 -2.39 0.89 -7.97
C ARG A 50 -2.86 0.84 -6.51
N GLN A 51 -3.92 1.57 -6.18
CA GLN A 51 -4.44 1.65 -4.81
C GLN A 51 -5.26 0.42 -4.43
N ILE A 52 -5.88 -0.24 -5.41
CA ILE A 52 -6.70 -1.44 -5.25
C ILE A 52 -6.35 -2.44 -6.35
N TYR A 53 -6.22 -3.71 -5.96
CA TYR A 53 -5.94 -4.83 -6.84
C TYR A 53 -7.08 -5.84 -6.80
N ALA A 54 -7.27 -6.52 -7.91
CA ALA A 54 -8.12 -7.69 -7.99
C ALA A 54 -7.27 -8.91 -8.23
N ILE A 55 -7.35 -9.85 -7.30
CA ILE A 55 -6.50 -11.03 -7.27
C ILE A 55 -7.40 -12.24 -7.25
N ARG A 56 -7.16 -13.16 -8.18
CA ARG A 56 -7.87 -14.43 -8.23
C ARG A 56 -7.03 -15.49 -7.53
N ARG A 57 -7.58 -16.08 -6.47
CA ARG A 57 -6.98 -17.19 -5.72
C ARG A 57 -7.97 -18.34 -5.65
N ASN A 58 -7.54 -19.56 -5.95
CA ASN A 58 -8.38 -20.77 -5.92
C ASN A 58 -9.70 -20.63 -6.71
N GLY A 59 -9.66 -19.98 -7.88
CA GLY A 59 -10.84 -19.74 -8.72
C GLY A 59 -11.82 -18.69 -8.18
N LYS A 60 -11.55 -18.09 -7.01
CA LYS A 60 -12.36 -16.99 -6.45
C LYS A 60 -11.63 -15.66 -6.60
N MET A 61 -12.37 -14.65 -7.02
CA MET A 61 -11.86 -13.30 -7.12
C MET A 61 -11.93 -12.64 -5.71
N SER A 62 -10.82 -12.03 -5.28
CA SER A 62 -10.70 -11.24 -4.06
C SER A 62 -10.14 -9.85 -4.35
N TYR A 63 -10.60 -8.84 -3.60
CA TYR A 63 -10.12 -7.46 -3.73
C TYR A 63 -9.16 -7.13 -2.59
N GLU A 64 -7.98 -6.65 -2.93
CA GLU A 64 -6.97 -6.25 -1.94
C GLU A 64 -6.63 -4.78 -2.11
N VAL A 65 -6.58 -4.06 -0.99
CA VAL A 65 -6.18 -2.66 -0.97
C VAL A 65 -4.67 -2.61 -0.75
N SER A 66 -3.98 -1.85 -1.59
CA SER A 66 -2.55 -1.58 -1.41
C SER A 66 -2.28 -0.79 -0.13
N ILE A 67 -1.03 -0.80 0.32
CA ILE A 67 -0.64 0.04 1.45
C ILE A 67 -0.89 1.54 1.19
N ASP A 68 -0.70 2.00 -0.05
CA ASP A 68 -0.90 3.40 -0.42
C ASP A 68 -2.39 3.78 -0.38
N GLY A 69 -3.27 2.89 -0.86
CA GLY A 69 -4.72 3.07 -0.74
C GLY A 69 -5.19 3.08 0.71
N ALA A 70 -4.66 2.18 1.55
CA ALA A 70 -4.97 2.14 2.97
C ALA A 70 -4.54 3.42 3.69
N ARG A 71 -3.37 3.97 3.34
CA ARG A 71 -2.88 5.25 3.86
C ARG A 71 -3.75 6.41 3.44
N LEU A 72 -4.15 6.48 2.17
CA LEU A 72 -5.06 7.51 1.68
C LEU A 72 -6.39 7.51 2.45
N VAL A 73 -6.96 6.33 2.67
CA VAL A 73 -8.19 6.17 3.46
C VAL A 73 -7.97 6.61 4.91
N ALA A 74 -6.84 6.25 5.51
CA ALA A 74 -6.49 6.67 6.88
C ALA A 74 -6.29 8.19 6.98
N GLU A 75 -5.63 8.81 6.01
CA GLU A 75 -5.39 10.26 5.94
C GLU A 75 -6.72 11.03 5.90
N ARG A 76 -7.70 10.53 5.14
CA ARG A 76 -9.06 11.11 5.10
C ARG A 76 -9.76 11.11 6.46
N THR A 77 -9.40 10.20 7.37
CA THR A 77 -9.97 10.19 8.73
C THR A 77 -9.37 11.24 9.66
N GLY A 78 -8.24 11.87 9.28
CA GLY A 78 -7.48 12.79 10.12
C GLY A 78 -6.79 12.14 11.33
N ARG A 79 -6.85 10.80 11.47
CA ARG A 79 -6.24 10.05 12.57
C ARG A 79 -4.97 9.29 12.17
N TYR A 80 -4.53 9.43 10.92
CA TYR A 80 -3.31 8.80 10.47
C TYR A 80 -2.10 9.45 11.15
N LYS A 81 -1.37 8.67 11.95
CA LYS A 81 -0.19 9.13 12.70
C LYS A 81 1.11 9.05 11.89
N GLY A 82 1.02 8.87 10.58
CA GLY A 82 2.17 8.63 9.71
C GLY A 82 2.76 7.23 9.84
N GLN A 83 3.95 7.05 9.26
CA GLN A 83 4.77 5.85 9.45
C GLN A 83 5.71 6.06 10.65
N GLN A 84 5.57 5.23 11.67
CA GLN A 84 6.61 5.13 12.71
C GLN A 84 7.76 4.25 12.20
N GLY A 85 8.98 4.59 12.61
CA GLY A 85 10.18 3.88 12.17
C GLY A 85 10.27 2.46 12.74
N PRO A 86 11.23 1.66 12.25
CA PRO A 86 11.55 0.39 12.89
C PRO A 86 12.06 0.68 14.31
N TRP A 87 11.46 -0.02 15.27
CA TRP A 87 11.89 -0.04 16.67
C TRP A 87 12.66 -1.34 16.89
N TRP A 88 13.75 -1.29 17.65
CA TRP A 88 14.40 -2.50 18.16
C TRP A 88 14.58 -2.38 19.65
N CYS A 89 14.71 -3.54 20.27
CA CYS A 89 15.07 -3.70 21.65
C CYS A 89 16.59 -3.83 21.73
N ASP A 90 17.24 -3.00 22.54
CA ASP A 90 18.64 -3.25 22.91
C ASP A 90 18.75 -4.47 23.85
N SER A 91 19.98 -4.86 24.18
CA SER A 91 20.27 -5.96 25.12
C SER A 91 19.72 -5.72 26.53
N ASP A 92 19.42 -4.47 26.88
CA ASP A 92 18.97 -4.03 28.19
C ASP A 92 17.43 -3.91 28.27
N GLY A 93 16.72 -4.26 27.19
CA GLY A 93 15.26 -4.24 27.14
C GLY A 93 14.65 -2.89 26.71
N VAL A 94 15.48 -1.93 26.29
CA VAL A 94 15.04 -0.58 25.93
C VAL A 94 14.72 -0.51 24.43
N TRP A 95 13.51 -0.03 24.11
CA TRP A 95 13.09 0.17 22.73
C TRP A 95 13.56 1.53 22.19
N VAL A 96 14.36 1.51 21.13
CA VAL A 96 14.95 2.70 20.50
C VAL A 96 14.66 2.74 18.98
N SER A 97 14.67 3.95 18.41
CA SER A 97 14.42 4.20 16.98
C SER A 97 15.73 4.43 16.20
N MET A 98 15.77 4.08 14.89
CA MET A 98 17.00 3.84 14.05
C MET A 98 18.12 4.88 14.15
N PRO A 99 17.83 6.18 14.35
CA PRO A 99 18.91 7.17 14.42
C PRO A 99 19.92 6.94 15.57
N GLY A 100 19.60 6.16 16.60
CA GLY A 100 20.44 6.00 17.80
C GLY A 100 21.72 5.16 17.65
N LEU A 101 21.89 4.39 16.57
CA LEU A 101 23.08 3.53 16.38
C LEU A 101 24.26 4.22 15.66
N LYS A 102 24.17 5.54 15.41
CA LYS A 102 25.23 6.31 14.73
C LYS A 102 26.09 7.18 15.64
N THR A 103 26.19 6.89 16.93
CA THR A 103 27.12 7.61 17.81
C THR A 103 28.08 6.66 18.53
N ASN A 104 29.23 6.52 17.87
CA ASN A 104 30.57 6.49 18.45
C ASN A 104 30.95 5.27 19.30
N LEU A 105 31.41 4.20 18.64
CA LEU A 105 32.71 3.52 18.88
C LEU A 105 32.80 2.06 18.38
N LEU A 106 31.72 1.45 17.86
CA LEU A 106 31.72 -0.01 17.63
C LEU A 106 31.45 -0.51 16.21
N TRP A 107 31.19 0.37 15.23
CA TRP A 107 31.09 -0.05 13.83
C TRP A 107 32.43 -0.51 13.21
N PRO A 108 33.56 0.21 13.36
CA PRO A 108 34.80 -0.17 12.68
C PRO A 108 35.47 -1.45 13.23
N LEU A 109 35.04 -1.97 14.38
CA LEU A 109 35.57 -3.22 14.96
C LEU A 109 34.77 -4.47 14.56
N LYS A 110 33.52 -4.32 14.08
CA LYS A 110 32.73 -5.48 13.61
C LYS A 110 33.03 -5.86 12.15
N SER A 111 33.48 -4.93 11.32
CA SER A 111 33.90 -5.24 9.94
C SER A 111 35.25 -5.97 9.85
N ALA A 112 36.04 -6.02 10.93
CA ALA A 112 37.32 -6.75 10.96
C ALA A 112 37.19 -8.19 11.49
N LEU A 113 36.13 -8.50 12.24
CA LEU A 113 35.88 -9.84 12.81
C LEU A 113 34.95 -10.69 11.95
N PHE A 114 34.09 -10.07 11.15
CA PHE A 114 33.32 -10.74 10.11
C PHE A 114 33.80 -10.19 8.78
N GLY A 115 34.85 -10.81 8.23
CA GLY A 115 35.06 -10.78 6.79
C GLY A 115 33.76 -11.22 6.09
N MET A 116 33.54 -10.68 4.90
CA MET A 116 32.54 -11.17 3.94
C MET A 116 32.32 -12.70 4.09
N ASP A 117 31.09 -13.19 4.11
CA ASP A 117 30.19 -13.11 2.97
C ASP A 117 28.71 -13.07 3.40
N LEU A 118 27.93 -12.29 2.63
CA LEU A 118 26.45 -12.19 2.55
C LEU A 118 25.71 -11.49 3.71
#